data_AF-A0A3N5LBA1-F1
#
_entry.id   AF-A0A3N5LBA1-F1
#
_cell.length_a   1.000
_cell.length_b   1.000
_cell.length_c   1.000
_cell.angle_alpha   90.00
_cell.angle_beta   90.00
_cell.angle_gamma   90.00
#
_symmetry.space_group_name_H-M   'P 1'
#
loop_
_entity.id
_entity.type
_entity.pdbx_description
1 polymer ?
#
loop_
_entity_poly.entity_id
_entity_poly.type
_entity_poly.pdbx_seq_one_letter_code
_entity_poly.pdbx_strand_id
1 'polypeptide(L)' 'MEAISSLINTSDPEFKANEAHQRKLAETLRQHIALVRQGGGEKYRNRHEAQGKLFVSDRIDRLLDPGSPFL' A
#
# COMPACT_ATOMS: atom_id res chain seq x y z
N MET A 1 -27.09 -16.41 -6.39
CA MET A 1 -25.74 -16.18 -6.95
C MET A 1 -25.26 -17.51 -7.47
N GLU A 2 -25.00 -17.60 -8.77
CA GLU A 2 -24.34 -18.79 -9.34
C GLU A 2 -22.86 -18.74 -9.01
N ALA A 3 -22.33 -19.85 -8.51
CA ALA A 3 -20.92 -19.97 -8.17
C ALA A 3 -20.10 -20.24 -9.44
N ILE A 4 -18.99 -19.54 -9.60
CA ILE A 4 -18.04 -19.80 -10.69
C ILE A 4 -17.14 -20.97 -10.26
N SER A 5 -17.09 -22.04 -11.05
CA SER A 5 -16.11 -23.10 -10.85
C SER A 5 -14.77 -22.71 -11.45
N SER A 6 -13.76 -22.47 -10.60
CA SER A 6 -12.39 -22.28 -11.07
C SER A 6 -11.83 -23.60 -11.60
N LEU A 7 -11.17 -23.56 -12.76
CA LEU A 7 -10.43 -24.68 -13.34
C LEU A 7 -8.93 -24.64 -12.99
N ILE A 8 -8.51 -23.65 -12.20
CA ILE A 8 -7.11 -23.44 -11.83
C ILE A 8 -6.72 -24.37 -10.67
N ASN A 9 -5.59 -25.07 -10.81
CA ASN A 9 -4.96 -25.82 -9.73
C ASN A 9 -3.83 -24.98 -9.10
N THR A 10 -3.98 -24.61 -7.83
CA THR A 10 -2.99 -23.78 -7.11
C THR A 10 -1.68 -24.50 -6.78
N SER A 11 -1.67 -25.83 -6.90
CA SER A 11 -0.47 -26.64 -6.68
C SER A 11 0.38 -26.81 -7.94
N ASP A 12 -0.15 -26.44 -9.11
CA ASP A 12 0.53 -26.53 -10.41
C ASP A 12 1.82 -25.69 -10.42
N PRO A 13 2.94 -26.23 -10.94
CA PRO A 13 4.16 -25.46 -11.15
C PRO A 13 3.96 -24.13 -11.90
N GLU A 14 3.10 -24.08 -12.92
CA GLU A 14 2.82 -22.86 -13.68
C GLU A 14 2.12 -21.82 -12.80
N PHE A 15 1.12 -22.24 -12.02
CA PHE A 15 0.44 -21.35 -11.07
C PHE A 15 1.43 -20.76 -10.06
N LYS A 16 2.32 -21.58 -9.50
CA LYS A 16 3.33 -21.13 -8.55
C LYS A 16 4.33 -20.15 -9.16
N ALA A 17 4.73 -20.37 -10.41
CA ALA A 17 5.61 -19.45 -11.13
C ALA A 17 4.93 -18.08 -11.36
N ASN A 18 3.66 -18.10 -11.77
CA ASN A 18 2.86 -16.90 -11.96
C ASN A 18 2.62 -16.16 -10.64
N GLU A 19 2.28 -16.88 -9.57
CA GLU A 19 2.11 -16.32 -8.22
C GLU A 19 3.39 -15.64 -7.76
N ALA A 20 4.54 -16.31 -7.86
CA ALA A 20 5.83 -15.75 -7.44
C ALA A 20 6.19 -14.48 -8.22
N HIS A 21 5.95 -14.48 -9.54
CA HIS A 21 6.19 -13.31 -10.38
C HIS A 21 5.30 -12.12 -9.97
N GLN A 22 4.00 -12.34 -9.85
CA GLN A 22 3.05 -11.28 -9.49
C GLN A 22 3.27 -10.77 -8.06
N ARG A 23 3.61 -11.66 -7.12
CA ARG A 23 3.94 -11.28 -5.75
C ARG A 23 5.16 -10.36 -5.71
N LYS A 24 6.20 -10.65 -6.50
CA LYS A 24 7.38 -9.79 -6.63
C LYS A 24 7.02 -8.40 -7.18
N LEU A 25 6.16 -8.32 -8.20
CA LEU A 25 5.70 -7.03 -8.73
C LEU A 25 4.92 -6.22 -7.68
N ALA A 26 4.03 -6.88 -6.94
CA ALA A 26 3.29 -6.25 -5.85
C ALA A 26 4.21 -5.74 -4.73
N GLU A 27 5.25 -6.48 -4.39
CA GLU A 27 6.27 -6.06 -3.42
C GLU A 27 7.03 -4.82 -3.90
N THR A 28 7.50 -4.81 -5.16
CA THR A 28 8.14 -3.64 -5.76
C THR A 28 7.23 -2.40 -5.71
N LEU A 29 5.95 -2.57 -6.05
CA LEU A 29 4.99 -1.48 -5.98
C LEU A 29 4.82 -0.96 -4.55
N ARG A 30 4.70 -1.85 -3.56
CA ARG A 30 4.60 -1.47 -2.14
C ARG A 30 5.83 -0.70 -1.68
N GLN A 31 7.02 -1.10 -2.11
CA GLN A 31 8.28 -0.39 -1.79
C GLN A 31 8.29 1.02 -2.38
N HIS A 32 7.88 1.19 -3.65
CA HIS A 32 7.80 2.50 -4.27
C HIS A 32 6.76 3.40 -3.59
N ILE A 33 5.58 2.87 -3.26
CA ILE A 33 4.56 3.61 -2.50
C ILE A 33 5.12 4.03 -1.14
N ALA A 34 5.82 3.13 -0.43
CA ALA A 34 6.43 3.45 0.86
C ALA A 34 7.48 4.57 0.74
N LEU A 35 8.27 4.60 -0.34
CA LEU A 35 9.21 5.67 -0.63
C LEU A 35 8.49 7.00 -0.87
N VAL A 36 7.49 7.02 -1.74
CA VAL A 36 6.72 8.24 -2.06
C VAL A 36 5.98 8.78 -0.84
N ARG A 37 5.49 7.89 0.04
CA ARG A 37 4.84 8.27 1.32
C ARG A 37 5.74 9.05 2.27
N GLN A 38 7.07 9.00 2.09
CA GLN A 38 8.01 9.84 2.86
C GLN A 38 7.94 11.33 2.46
N GLY A 39 7.28 11.66 1.34
CA GLY A 39 7.13 13.02 0.85
C GLY A 39 8.48 13.67 0.54
N GLY A 40 8.72 14.86 1.08
CA GLY A 40 10.01 15.55 0.92
C GLY A 40 11.19 14.87 1.65
N GLY A 41 10.94 13.81 2.42
CA GLY A 41 11.92 13.15 3.27
C GLY A 41 11.93 13.67 4.71
N GLU A 42 12.66 12.97 5.57
CA GLU A 42 12.65 13.16 7.02
C GLU A 42 12.98 14.59 7.45
N LYS A 43 13.93 15.25 6.76
CA LYS A 43 14.31 16.64 7.03
C LYS A 43 13.13 17.61 6.98
N TYR A 44 12.25 17.47 5.98
CA TYR A 44 11.10 18.37 5.84
C TYR A 44 9.96 17.99 6.78
N ARG A 45 9.80 16.69 7.06
CA ARG A 45 8.86 16.21 8.08
C ARG A 45 9.18 16.81 9.45
N ASN A 46 10.43 16.67 9.90
CA ASN A 46 10.88 17.20 11.18
C ASN A 46 10.74 18.73 11.24
N ARG A 47 10.97 19.44 10.13
CA ARG A 47 10.74 20.89 10.04
C ARG A 47 9.26 21.25 10.19
N HIS A 48 8.34 20.49 9.59
CA HIS A 48 6.90 20.71 9.74
C HIS A 48 6.44 20.45 11.18
N GLU A 49 6.90 19.36 11.77
CA GLU A 49 6.60 19.00 13.16
C GLU A 49 7.14 20.04 14.15
N ALA A 50 8.37 20.54 13.94
CA ALA A 50 8.96 21.61 14.74
C ALA A 50 8.18 22.94 14.67
N GLN A 51 7.37 23.14 13.61
CA GLN A 51 6.45 24.28 13.49
C GLN A 51 5.08 24.02 14.13
N GLY A 52 4.89 22.89 14.81
CA GLY A 52 3.61 22.46 15.37
C GLY A 52 2.58 22.08 14.30
N LYS A 53 3.00 21.82 13.06
CA LYS A 53 2.12 21.49 11.95
C LYS A 53 2.09 19.99 11.73
N LEU A 54 0.89 19.46 11.52
CA LEU A 54 0.71 18.08 11.07
C LEU A 54 1.21 17.90 9.64
N PHE A 55 1.75 16.73 9.33
CA PHE A 55 2.06 16.33 7.97
C PHE A 55 0.76 16.08 7.18
N VAL A 56 0.81 16.09 5.85
CA VAL A 56 -0.39 16.00 5.01
C VAL A 56 -1.17 14.70 5.29
N SER A 57 -0.49 13.56 5.36
CA SER A 57 -1.13 12.27 5.66
C SER A 57 -1.81 12.26 7.02
N ASP A 58 -1.14 12.79 8.06
CA ASP A 58 -1.71 12.86 9.41
C ASP A 58 -2.97 13.74 9.46
N ARG A 59 -3.09 14.75 8.58
CA ARG A 59 -4.30 15.58 8.48
C ARG A 59 -5.45 14.79 7.85
N ILE A 60 -5.16 13.99 6.83
CA ILE A 60 -6.16 13.14 6.18
C ILE A 60 -6.67 12.12 7.19
N ASP A 61 -5.76 11.42 7.89
CA ASP A 61 -6.13 10.40 8.88
C ASP A 61 -7.00 10.97 10.03
N ARG A 62 -6.78 12.23 10.43
CA ARG A 62 -7.61 12.91 11.44
C ARG A 62 -8.95 13.43 10.91
N LEU A 63 -9.05 13.65 9.60
CA LEU A 63 -10.28 14.12 8.97
C LEU A 63 -11.26 12.97 8.72
N LEU A 64 -10.72 11.79 8.45
CA LEU A 64 -11.50 10.58 8.18
C LEU A 64 -12.12 9.99 9.45
N ASP A 65 -13.25 9.31 9.28
CA ASP A 65 -13.85 8.57 10.38
C ASP A 65 -12.93 7.41 10.81
N PRO A 66 -12.83 7.12 12.11
CA PRO A 66 -12.00 6.03 12.61
C PRO A 66 -12.33 4.69 11.95
N GLY A 67 -11.33 4.07 11.31
CA GLY A 67 -11.48 2.78 10.63
C GLY A 67 -12.15 2.86 9.26
N SER A 68 -12.47 4.06 8.76
CA SER A 68 -12.98 4.21 7.40
C SER A 68 -11.90 3.85 6.37
N PRO A 69 -12.25 3.15 5.28
CA PRO A 69 -11.32 2.90 4.19
C PRO A 69 -11.00 4.20 3.44
N PHE A 70 -9.76 4.35 2.99
CA PHE A 70 -9.29 5.44 2.15
C PHE A 70 -8.55 4.87 0.94
N LEU A 71 -9.04 5.18 -0.26
CA LEU A 71 -8.50 4.70 -1.54
C LEU A 71 -7.72 5.80 -2.26
#